data_AF-B4PFD6-F1
#
_entry.id   AF-B4PFD6-F1
#
_cell.length_a   1.000
_cell.length_b   1.000
_cell.length_c   1.000
_cell.angle_alpha   90.00
_cell.angle_beta   90.00
_cell.angle_gamma   90.00
#
_symmetry.space_group_name_H-M   'P 1'
#
loop_
_entity.id
_entity.type
_entity.pdbx_description
1 polymer ?
#
loop_
_entity_poly.entity_id
_entity_poly.type
_entity_poly.pdbx_seq_one_letter_code
_entity_poly.pdbx_strand_id
1 'polypeptide(L)'
;MDTTFIFIIGLIMIPMISGALTFNATLICSLVVNGTKMNDPRACNSWIQCIDGSAVSGSCDTGLFYDRESQKCLSSSSVKCLSSDPCAALPTGFAADPYSCNGYYYCKDGKGTHGVCNTGMNFNPGTQDCIRDFPCSNKMDPDSYCNILPDGVFVKDTDNCNGYQMCWGGQVINGTCPGTFYFKASSAQCDYPQDVECDFVPVPDISEKGVCPDTGGFISDNKTCNGYYYCKDLGDGEFSLEHGTCSDGRFFLATDGGACVPRSKVKCGYDRCVGLGNSTIQLANESDDGCRGYSICQDGIAIGQGTCPQDEYFDEITQRCTTQVISYTACQITEETTRFQVEQLTAVNDGTISIPES
;
A
#
# COMPACT_ATOMS: atom_id res chain seq x y z
N MET A 1 2.48 45.20 -50.51
CA MET A 1 2.52 43.73 -50.44
C MET A 1 2.56 43.40 -48.97
N ASP A 2 1.37 43.26 -48.37
CA ASP A 2 1.23 42.89 -46.96
C ASP A 2 1.39 41.38 -46.82
N THR A 3 2.35 40.94 -46.03
CA THR A 3 2.54 39.53 -45.67
C THR A 3 2.08 39.31 -44.23
N THR A 4 0.91 38.70 -44.09
CA THR A 4 0.35 38.23 -42.82
C THR A 4 1.01 36.90 -42.45
N PHE A 5 1.72 36.84 -41.31
CA PHE A 5 2.21 35.58 -40.75
C PHE A 5 1.15 34.94 -39.86
N ILE A 6 0.66 33.76 -40.25
CA ILE A 6 -0.26 32.92 -39.47
C ILE A 6 0.58 31.93 -38.65
N PHE A 7 0.58 32.07 -37.33
CA PHE A 7 1.15 31.07 -36.41
C PHE A 7 0.11 29.98 -36.13
N ILE A 8 0.35 28.77 -36.62
CA ILE A 8 -0.36 27.56 -36.17
C ILE A 8 0.29 27.09 -34.88
N ILE A 9 -0.42 27.24 -33.76
CA ILE A 9 -0.06 26.60 -32.49
C ILE A 9 -0.59 25.16 -32.59
N GLY A 10 0.31 24.22 -32.88
CA GLY A 10 0.00 22.79 -32.80
C GLY A 10 -0.24 22.39 -31.35
N LEU A 11 -1.45 21.93 -31.03
CA LEU A 11 -1.77 21.27 -29.77
C LEU A 11 -1.01 19.95 -29.70
N ILE A 12 0.10 19.93 -28.95
CA ILE A 12 0.78 18.70 -28.56
C ILE A 12 -0.10 18.03 -27.51
N MET A 13 -0.76 16.94 -27.90
CA MET A 13 -1.43 16.02 -26.98
C MET A 13 -0.36 15.35 -26.12
N ILE A 14 -0.18 15.86 -24.89
CA ILE A 14 0.60 15.16 -23.87
C ILE A 14 -0.25 13.95 -23.46
N PRO A 15 0.25 12.70 -23.62
CA PRO A 15 -0.46 11.55 -23.10
C PRO A 15 -0.51 11.68 -21.59
N MET A 16 -1.72 11.78 -21.03
CA MET A 16 -1.92 11.61 -19.59
C MET A 16 -1.50 10.19 -19.25
N ILE A 17 -0.32 10.05 -18.65
CA ILE A 17 0.07 8.81 -18.00
C ILE A 17 -0.84 8.73 -16.77
N SER A 18 -1.95 8.02 -16.91
CA SER A 18 -2.72 7.52 -15.78
C SER A 18 -1.78 6.67 -14.95
N GLY A 19 -1.30 7.21 -13.83
CA GLY A 19 -0.55 6.48 -12.82
C GLY A 19 -1.48 5.50 -12.12
N ALA A 20 -1.82 4.40 -12.79
CA ALA A 20 -2.12 3.17 -12.09
C ALA A 20 -0.82 2.78 -11.38
N LEU A 21 -0.88 2.53 -10.07
CA LEU A 21 0.27 2.01 -9.35
C LEU A 21 0.61 0.64 -9.94
N THR A 22 1.62 0.63 -10.79
CA THR A 22 2.08 -0.57 -11.44
C THR A 22 2.92 -1.35 -10.43
N PHE A 23 2.57 -2.61 -10.21
CA PHE A 23 3.43 -3.60 -9.56
C PHE A 23 4.90 -3.37 -9.96
N ASN A 24 5.76 -3.10 -8.96
CA ASN A 24 7.17 -2.79 -9.16
C ASN A 24 8.04 -4.04 -8.94
N ALA A 25 8.24 -4.78 -10.02
CA ALA A 25 9.05 -6.00 -10.01
C ALA A 25 10.51 -5.77 -9.58
N THR A 26 11.07 -4.61 -9.90
CA THR A 26 12.48 -4.27 -9.58
C THR A 26 12.70 -4.17 -8.07
N LEU A 27 11.73 -3.62 -7.34
CA LEU A 27 11.79 -3.57 -5.88
C LEU A 27 11.89 -4.99 -5.31
N ILE A 28 11.03 -5.92 -5.74
CA ILE A 28 11.08 -7.31 -5.28
C ILE A 28 12.41 -7.96 -5.65
N CYS A 29 12.92 -7.70 -6.86
CA CYS A 29 14.21 -8.22 -7.29
C CYS A 29 15.41 -7.72 -6.48
N SER A 30 15.33 -6.55 -5.84
CA SER A 30 16.34 -6.10 -4.87
C SER A 30 16.28 -6.83 -3.52
N LEU A 31 15.16 -7.48 -3.21
CA LEU A 31 14.91 -8.13 -1.92
C LEU A 31 15.16 -9.64 -1.92
N VAL A 32 15.39 -10.23 -3.10
CA VAL A 32 15.57 -11.69 -3.25
C VAL A 32 16.91 -12.03 -3.89
N VAL A 33 17.28 -13.32 -3.84
CA VAL A 33 18.50 -13.82 -4.46
C VAL A 33 18.48 -13.69 -5.99
N ASN A 34 19.64 -13.44 -6.58
CA ASN A 34 19.80 -13.39 -8.03
C ASN A 34 19.32 -14.70 -8.68
N GLY A 35 18.59 -14.60 -9.79
CA GLY A 35 18.01 -15.73 -10.52
C GLY A 35 16.63 -16.18 -10.02
N THR A 36 16.10 -15.60 -8.94
CA THR A 36 14.74 -15.89 -8.45
C THR A 36 13.71 -15.73 -9.55
N LYS A 37 12.88 -16.76 -9.75
CA LYS A 37 11.73 -16.71 -10.66
C LYS A 37 10.43 -16.72 -9.89
N MET A 38 9.48 -15.89 -10.29
CA MET A 38 8.19 -15.70 -9.63
C MET A 38 7.05 -15.56 -10.64
N ASN A 39 5.82 -15.76 -10.18
CA ASN A 39 4.65 -15.43 -10.98
C ASN A 39 4.58 -13.92 -11.22
N ASP A 40 4.13 -13.48 -12.40
CA ASP A 40 3.70 -12.09 -12.57
C ASP A 40 2.27 -11.96 -12.03
N PRO A 41 2.01 -11.14 -11.00
CA PRO A 41 0.68 -11.01 -10.43
C PRO A 41 -0.32 -10.36 -11.39
N ARG A 42 0.11 -9.83 -12.54
CA ARG A 42 -0.80 -9.21 -13.53
C ARG A 42 -1.36 -10.22 -14.53
N ALA A 43 -0.72 -11.40 -14.68
CA ALA A 43 -1.15 -12.37 -15.67
C ALA A 43 -0.70 -13.81 -15.33
N CYS A 44 -1.65 -14.74 -15.35
CA CYS A 44 -1.43 -16.15 -14.99
C CYS A 44 -0.41 -16.90 -15.88
N ASN A 45 -0.29 -16.47 -17.13
CA ASN A 45 0.66 -17.04 -18.09
C ASN A 45 2.02 -16.36 -18.06
N SER A 46 2.23 -15.32 -17.23
CA SER A 46 3.45 -14.53 -17.21
C SER A 46 4.29 -14.79 -15.97
N TRP A 47 5.59 -14.58 -16.10
CA TRP A 47 6.57 -14.79 -15.05
C TRP A 47 7.63 -13.70 -15.09
N ILE A 48 8.32 -13.55 -13.97
CA ILE A 48 9.43 -12.61 -13.79
C ILE A 48 10.63 -13.37 -13.26
N GLN A 49 11.81 -13.06 -13.80
CA GLN A 49 13.09 -13.51 -13.31
C GLN A 49 13.93 -12.30 -12.88
N CYS A 50 14.46 -12.36 -11.66
CA CYS A 50 15.36 -11.35 -11.14
C CYS A 50 16.78 -11.62 -11.63
N ILE A 51 17.37 -10.67 -12.33
CA ILE A 51 18.75 -10.71 -12.83
C ILE A 51 19.46 -9.46 -12.32
N ASP A 52 20.40 -9.63 -11.41
CA ASP A 52 21.22 -8.57 -10.81
C ASP A 52 20.36 -7.41 -10.27
N GLY A 53 19.31 -7.75 -9.51
CA GLY A 53 18.36 -6.78 -8.93
C GLY A 53 17.34 -6.21 -9.91
N SER A 54 17.44 -6.50 -11.20
CA SER A 54 16.50 -6.05 -12.23
C SER A 54 15.51 -7.14 -12.62
N ALA A 55 14.30 -6.74 -13.00
CA ALA A 55 13.26 -7.67 -13.43
C ALA A 55 13.32 -7.94 -14.94
N VAL A 56 13.32 -9.22 -15.33
CA VAL A 56 13.16 -9.69 -16.70
C VAL A 56 11.87 -10.49 -16.80
N SER A 57 10.95 -10.06 -17.66
CA SER A 57 9.65 -10.72 -17.83
C SER A 57 9.66 -11.77 -18.94
N GLY A 58 8.78 -12.76 -18.83
CA GLY A 58 8.47 -13.71 -19.89
C GLY A 58 7.04 -14.22 -19.80
N SER A 59 6.61 -14.99 -20.80
CA SER A 59 5.25 -15.54 -20.90
C SER A 59 5.29 -16.99 -21.37
N CYS A 60 4.32 -17.76 -20.91
CA CYS A 60 3.98 -19.08 -21.39
C CYS A 60 3.13 -19.01 -22.67
N ASP A 61 3.15 -20.10 -23.44
CA ASP A 61 2.31 -20.27 -24.62
C ASP A 61 0.80 -20.32 -24.27
N THR A 62 -0.03 -20.21 -25.29
CA THR A 62 -1.49 -20.23 -25.13
C THR A 62 -1.97 -21.52 -24.44
N GLY A 63 -2.83 -21.37 -23.43
CA GLY A 63 -3.37 -22.49 -22.65
C GLY A 63 -2.46 -22.96 -21.52
N LEU A 64 -1.31 -22.31 -21.30
CA LEU A 64 -0.38 -22.63 -20.22
C LEU A 64 -0.32 -21.50 -19.20
N PHE A 65 -0.22 -21.88 -17.92
CA PHE A 65 0.07 -20.98 -16.81
C PHE A 65 1.47 -21.25 -16.26
N TYR A 66 2.12 -20.19 -15.77
CA TYR A 66 3.40 -20.35 -15.11
C TYR A 66 3.16 -20.87 -13.68
N ASP A 67 3.85 -21.95 -13.35
CA ASP A 67 3.88 -22.52 -12.02
C ASP A 67 5.23 -22.19 -11.39
N ARG A 68 5.24 -21.26 -10.43
CA ARG A 68 6.46 -20.84 -9.73
C ARG A 68 7.17 -21.99 -8.99
N GLU A 69 6.44 -22.98 -8.48
CA GLU A 69 7.02 -24.04 -7.64
C GLU A 69 7.86 -24.99 -8.49
N SER A 70 7.35 -25.41 -9.66
CA SER A 70 8.11 -26.20 -10.62
C SER A 70 8.94 -25.37 -11.60
N GLN A 71 8.76 -24.04 -11.59
CA GLN A 71 9.31 -23.06 -12.53
C GLN A 71 9.04 -23.39 -14.00
N LYS A 72 7.85 -23.92 -14.30
CA LYS A 72 7.45 -24.40 -15.64
C LYS A 72 6.12 -23.81 -16.07
N CYS A 73 5.96 -23.71 -17.39
CA CYS A 73 4.65 -23.51 -17.99
C CYS A 73 3.91 -24.85 -18.02
N LEU A 74 2.82 -24.96 -17.26
CA LEU A 74 1.99 -26.14 -17.17
C LEU A 74 0.59 -25.85 -17.71
N SER A 75 -0.20 -26.90 -17.94
CA SER A 75 -1.60 -26.73 -18.38
C SER A 75 -2.34 -25.80 -17.43
N SER A 76 -3.06 -24.81 -17.96
CA SER A 76 -3.86 -23.87 -17.16
C SER A 76 -4.88 -24.56 -16.24
N SER A 77 -5.31 -25.77 -16.60
CA SER A 77 -6.21 -26.60 -15.78
C SER A 77 -5.54 -27.25 -14.56
N SER A 78 -4.21 -27.33 -14.54
CA SER A 78 -3.43 -28.00 -13.49
C SER A 78 -2.78 -27.04 -12.49
N VAL A 79 -2.78 -25.75 -12.80
CA VAL A 79 -2.18 -24.69 -11.98
C VAL A 79 -3.26 -23.73 -11.56
N LYS A 80 -3.37 -23.46 -10.25
CA LYS A 80 -4.26 -22.40 -9.79
C LYS A 80 -3.67 -21.06 -10.24
N CYS A 81 -4.42 -20.28 -11.03
CA CYS A 81 -3.99 -18.91 -11.30
C CYS A 81 -4.01 -18.08 -10.01
N LEU A 82 -2.87 -17.46 -9.72
CA LEU A 82 -2.65 -16.53 -8.64
C LEU A 82 -2.29 -15.18 -9.27
N SER A 83 -3.30 -14.32 -9.41
CA SER A 83 -3.22 -13.03 -10.11
C SER A 83 -4.06 -11.99 -9.37
N SER A 84 -3.54 -10.76 -9.32
CA SER A 84 -4.26 -9.55 -8.94
C SER A 84 -5.34 -9.17 -9.96
N ASP A 85 -5.22 -9.65 -11.21
CA ASP A 85 -6.29 -9.62 -12.21
C ASP A 85 -7.03 -10.97 -12.20
N PRO A 86 -8.23 -11.06 -11.60
CA PRO A 86 -9.01 -12.30 -11.54
C PRO A 86 -9.61 -12.72 -12.89
N CYS A 87 -9.63 -11.83 -13.89
CA CYS A 87 -10.10 -12.15 -15.24
C CYS A 87 -8.98 -12.62 -16.19
N ALA A 88 -7.72 -12.56 -15.76
CA ALA A 88 -6.57 -13.05 -16.53
C ALA A 88 -6.68 -14.54 -16.91
N ALA A 89 -7.36 -15.36 -16.08
CA ALA A 89 -7.61 -16.78 -16.36
C ALA A 89 -8.97 -17.08 -16.99
N LEU A 90 -9.89 -16.10 -17.03
CA LEU A 90 -11.30 -16.33 -17.34
C LEU A 90 -11.83 -15.26 -18.31
N PRO A 91 -11.91 -15.57 -19.63
CA PRO A 91 -12.38 -14.60 -20.61
C PRO A 91 -13.82 -14.16 -20.37
N THR A 92 -14.70 -15.05 -19.90
CA THR A 92 -16.09 -14.73 -19.60
C THR A 92 -16.61 -15.59 -18.46
N GLY A 93 -17.31 -14.99 -17.50
CA GLY A 93 -17.90 -15.69 -16.34
C GLY A 93 -17.67 -14.93 -15.04
N PHE A 94 -17.80 -15.62 -13.91
CA PHE A 94 -17.51 -15.03 -12.60
C PHE A 94 -16.21 -15.59 -12.02
N ALA A 95 -15.37 -14.69 -11.50
CA ALA A 95 -14.16 -15.01 -10.74
C ALA A 95 -14.32 -14.53 -9.30
N ALA A 96 -13.77 -15.28 -8.35
CA ALA A 96 -13.70 -14.80 -6.96
C ALA A 96 -12.72 -13.63 -6.88
N ASP A 97 -13.02 -12.67 -6.01
CA ASP A 97 -12.05 -11.65 -5.64
C ASP A 97 -10.89 -12.31 -4.86
N PRO A 98 -9.63 -12.15 -5.30
CA PRO A 98 -8.49 -12.78 -4.64
C PRO A 98 -8.22 -12.24 -3.22
N TYR A 99 -8.67 -11.03 -2.91
CA TYR A 99 -8.41 -10.32 -1.65
C TYR A 99 -9.66 -10.17 -0.76
N SER A 100 -10.84 -10.54 -1.26
CA SER A 100 -12.11 -10.38 -0.54
C SER A 100 -13.00 -11.62 -0.60
N CYS A 101 -13.44 -12.11 0.56
CA CYS A 101 -14.37 -13.23 0.66
C CYS A 101 -15.74 -12.93 0.05
N ASN A 102 -16.21 -11.68 0.16
CA ASN A 102 -17.51 -11.24 -0.29
C ASN A 102 -17.44 -10.51 -1.64
N GLY A 103 -16.25 -10.32 -2.20
CA GLY A 103 -16.04 -9.76 -3.53
C GLY A 103 -16.07 -10.82 -4.63
N TYR A 104 -16.44 -10.40 -5.84
CA TYR A 104 -16.32 -11.18 -7.06
C TYR A 104 -16.14 -10.26 -8.26
N TYR A 105 -15.75 -10.83 -9.39
CA TYR A 105 -15.64 -10.13 -10.66
C TYR A 105 -16.50 -10.84 -11.70
N TYR A 106 -17.33 -10.07 -12.41
CA TYR A 106 -17.89 -10.52 -13.68
C TYR A 106 -16.90 -10.19 -14.80
N CYS A 107 -16.30 -11.22 -15.38
CA CYS A 107 -15.40 -11.13 -16.50
C CYS A 107 -16.20 -11.19 -17.81
N LYS A 108 -15.89 -10.28 -18.74
CA LYS A 108 -16.38 -10.31 -20.12
C LYS A 108 -15.27 -9.85 -21.06
N ASP A 109 -14.94 -10.68 -22.04
CA ASP A 109 -13.79 -10.49 -22.93
C ASP A 109 -12.48 -10.19 -22.17
N GLY A 110 -12.28 -10.87 -21.05
CA GLY A 110 -11.12 -10.70 -20.15
C GLY A 110 -11.16 -9.44 -19.28
N LYS A 111 -12.22 -8.61 -19.37
CA LYS A 111 -12.38 -7.42 -18.54
C LYS A 111 -13.30 -7.69 -17.36
N GLY A 112 -12.79 -7.45 -16.16
CA GLY A 112 -13.54 -7.62 -14.92
C GLY A 112 -14.37 -6.39 -14.56
N THR A 113 -15.60 -6.62 -14.11
CA THR A 113 -16.39 -5.66 -13.35
C THR A 113 -16.56 -6.19 -11.94
N HIS A 114 -16.11 -5.43 -10.94
CA HIS A 114 -16.21 -5.83 -9.54
C HIS A 114 -17.67 -5.82 -9.07
N GLY A 115 -18.00 -6.81 -8.24
CA GLY A 115 -19.27 -6.95 -7.55
C GLY A 115 -19.04 -7.41 -6.12
N VAL A 116 -20.01 -7.13 -5.26
CA VAL A 116 -19.94 -7.45 -3.83
C VAL A 116 -21.21 -8.18 -3.42
N CYS A 117 -21.06 -9.27 -2.68
CA CYS A 117 -22.15 -9.99 -2.06
C CYS A 117 -22.78 -9.17 -0.93
N ASN A 118 -24.09 -9.40 -0.70
CA ASN A 118 -24.80 -8.77 0.41
C ASN A 118 -24.15 -9.13 1.77
N THR A 119 -24.37 -8.27 2.78
CA THR A 119 -23.84 -8.46 4.13
C THR A 119 -24.11 -9.87 4.68
N GLY A 120 -23.04 -10.53 5.15
CA GLY A 120 -23.11 -11.91 5.68
C GLY A 120 -23.03 -13.02 4.63
N MET A 121 -22.79 -12.69 3.37
CA MET A 121 -22.63 -13.65 2.28
C MET A 121 -21.23 -13.58 1.68
N ASN A 122 -20.64 -14.74 1.36
CA ASN A 122 -19.36 -14.85 0.68
C ASN A 122 -19.58 -15.45 -0.71
N PHE A 123 -18.75 -15.03 -1.67
CA PHE A 123 -18.83 -15.54 -3.03
C PHE A 123 -18.26 -16.96 -3.11
N ASN A 124 -19.03 -17.89 -3.67
CA ASN A 124 -18.58 -19.23 -3.96
C ASN A 124 -18.25 -19.36 -5.46
N PRO A 125 -16.97 -19.47 -5.85
CA PRO A 125 -16.59 -19.58 -7.26
C PRO A 125 -17.04 -20.90 -7.92
N GLY A 126 -17.31 -21.95 -7.14
CA GLY A 126 -17.79 -23.24 -7.65
C GLY A 126 -19.25 -23.20 -8.08
N THR A 127 -20.09 -22.45 -7.37
CA THR A 127 -21.51 -22.24 -7.73
C THR A 127 -21.76 -20.93 -8.48
N GLN A 128 -20.78 -20.03 -8.50
CA GLN A 128 -20.88 -18.66 -9.01
C GLN A 128 -22.00 -17.86 -8.33
N ASP A 129 -22.17 -18.04 -7.02
CA ASP A 129 -23.27 -17.41 -6.26
C ASP A 129 -22.77 -16.91 -4.89
N CYS A 130 -23.48 -15.94 -4.33
CA CYS A 130 -23.27 -15.45 -2.98
C CYS A 130 -23.99 -16.39 -2.01
N ILE A 131 -23.23 -17.05 -1.13
CA ILE A 131 -23.77 -18.02 -0.18
C ILE A 131 -23.52 -17.52 1.24
N ARG A 132 -24.57 -17.51 2.05
CA ARG A 132 -24.48 -17.15 3.48
C ARG A 132 -23.57 -18.14 4.20
N ASP A 133 -22.66 -17.63 5.02
CA ASP A 133 -21.72 -18.42 5.81
C ASP A 133 -20.80 -19.34 4.97
N PHE A 134 -20.64 -19.08 3.66
CA PHE A 134 -19.69 -19.85 2.85
C PHE A 134 -18.26 -19.63 3.38
N PRO A 135 -17.49 -20.70 3.64
CA PRO A 135 -16.18 -20.58 4.27
C PRO A 135 -15.25 -19.68 3.47
N CYS A 136 -14.76 -18.62 4.11
CA CYS A 136 -13.76 -17.79 3.48
C CYS A 136 -12.42 -18.52 3.46
N SER A 137 -11.97 -18.84 2.25
CA SER A 137 -10.68 -19.47 2.00
C SER A 137 -9.71 -18.45 1.39
N ASN A 138 -9.68 -17.22 1.94
CA ASN A 138 -8.80 -16.14 1.46
C ASN A 138 -7.40 -16.72 1.22
N LYS A 139 -6.92 -16.61 -0.03
CA LYS A 139 -5.65 -17.21 -0.46
C LYS A 139 -4.56 -16.17 -0.70
N MET A 140 -4.90 -14.89 -0.77
CA MET A 140 -3.93 -13.83 -1.00
C MET A 140 -4.05 -12.77 0.08
N ASP A 141 -2.94 -12.59 0.76
CA ASP A 141 -2.65 -11.40 1.55
C ASP A 141 -2.02 -10.39 0.58
N PRO A 142 -2.64 -9.23 0.29
CA PRO A 142 -2.14 -8.28 -0.71
C PRO A 142 -0.69 -7.83 -0.47
N ASP A 143 -0.23 -7.88 0.78
CA ASP A 143 1.12 -7.47 1.17
C ASP A 143 2.11 -8.64 1.20
N SER A 144 1.64 -9.87 0.97
CA SER A 144 2.48 -11.07 1.01
C SER A 144 3.17 -11.37 -0.31
N TYR A 145 4.51 -11.35 -0.28
CA TYR A 145 5.35 -11.83 -1.38
C TYR A 145 5.10 -13.31 -1.73
N CYS A 146 4.59 -14.12 -0.79
CA CYS A 146 4.33 -15.55 -0.98
C CYS A 146 3.16 -15.86 -1.91
N ASN A 147 2.41 -14.83 -2.32
CA ASN A 147 1.45 -14.94 -3.42
C ASN A 147 2.14 -15.25 -4.75
N ILE A 148 3.38 -14.80 -4.95
CA ILE A 148 4.08 -14.85 -6.23
C ILE A 148 5.43 -15.56 -6.17
N LEU A 149 6.10 -15.56 -5.00
CA LEU A 149 7.37 -16.26 -4.78
C LEU A 149 7.16 -17.75 -4.48
N PRO A 150 8.03 -18.64 -5.01
CA PRO A 150 7.98 -20.05 -4.68
C PRO A 150 8.47 -20.34 -3.26
N ASP A 151 8.18 -21.55 -2.79
CA ASP A 151 8.62 -21.99 -1.47
C ASP A 151 10.16 -22.04 -1.37
N GLY A 152 10.67 -21.69 -0.19
CA GLY A 152 12.10 -21.68 0.11
C GLY A 152 12.87 -20.44 -0.37
N VAL A 153 12.21 -19.49 -1.04
CA VAL A 153 12.82 -18.19 -1.35
C VAL A 153 12.87 -17.33 -0.10
N PHE A 154 14.05 -16.79 0.18
CA PHE A 154 14.26 -15.80 1.23
C PHE A 154 14.08 -14.39 0.66
N VAL A 155 13.38 -13.55 1.41
CA VAL A 155 13.13 -12.14 1.12
C VAL A 155 13.76 -11.31 2.23
N LYS A 156 14.56 -10.32 1.88
CA LYS A 156 15.10 -9.36 2.85
C LYS A 156 13.97 -8.55 3.47
N ASP A 157 13.99 -8.44 4.78
CA ASP A 157 13.10 -7.54 5.49
C ASP A 157 13.54 -6.09 5.24
N THR A 158 12.62 -5.27 4.71
CA THR A 158 12.87 -3.86 4.43
C THR A 158 12.94 -3.01 5.69
N ASP A 159 12.42 -3.55 6.80
CA ASP A 159 12.22 -2.85 8.06
C ASP A 159 13.15 -3.38 9.16
N ASN A 160 13.96 -4.38 8.86
CA ASN A 160 14.94 -4.92 9.78
C ASN A 160 16.09 -5.54 9.00
N CYS A 161 17.27 -4.91 8.99
CA CYS A 161 18.41 -5.44 8.25
C CYS A 161 18.96 -6.78 8.78
N ASN A 162 18.66 -7.15 10.03
CA ASN A 162 18.93 -8.47 10.57
C ASN A 162 17.83 -9.48 10.24
N GLY A 163 16.65 -9.00 9.85
CA GLY A 163 15.47 -9.79 9.52
C GLY A 163 15.45 -10.29 8.08
N TYR A 164 14.77 -11.42 7.90
CA TYR A 164 14.38 -11.94 6.60
C TYR A 164 13.06 -12.70 6.73
N GLN A 165 12.43 -12.93 5.59
CA GLN A 165 11.22 -13.71 5.46
C GLN A 165 11.48 -14.89 4.52
N MET A 166 10.71 -15.97 4.65
CA MET A 166 10.75 -17.11 3.74
C MET A 166 9.33 -17.59 3.47
N CYS A 167 9.04 -17.92 2.22
CA CYS A 167 7.77 -18.52 1.86
C CYS A 167 7.79 -20.03 2.06
N TRP A 168 6.76 -20.57 2.70
CA TRP A 168 6.55 -22.02 2.82
C TRP A 168 5.07 -22.36 2.86
N GLY A 169 4.60 -23.18 1.93
CA GLY A 169 3.18 -23.52 1.81
C GLY A 169 2.30 -22.30 1.54
N GLY A 170 2.86 -21.25 0.91
CA GLY A 170 2.18 -19.97 0.71
C GLY A 170 2.04 -19.10 1.96
N GLN A 171 2.70 -19.44 3.07
CA GLN A 171 2.76 -18.61 4.27
C GLN A 171 4.13 -17.97 4.45
N VAL A 172 4.14 -16.77 5.02
CA VAL A 172 5.37 -16.06 5.39
C VAL A 172 5.89 -16.62 6.71
N ILE A 173 7.16 -17.03 6.71
CA ILE A 173 7.91 -17.41 7.90
C ILE A 173 8.98 -16.35 8.12
N ASN A 174 8.93 -15.66 9.25
CA ASN A 174 9.94 -14.68 9.62
C ASN A 174 11.16 -15.36 10.25
N GLY A 175 12.34 -14.79 10.03
CA GLY A 175 13.60 -15.23 10.61
C GLY A 175 14.56 -14.07 10.80
N THR A 176 15.63 -14.32 11.54
CA THR A 176 16.66 -13.34 11.84
C THR A 176 18.03 -13.96 11.70
N CYS A 177 18.99 -13.16 11.24
CA CYS A 177 20.38 -13.55 11.22
C CYS A 177 20.95 -13.70 12.63
N PRO A 178 21.91 -14.62 12.85
CA PRO A 178 22.51 -14.79 14.17
C PRO A 178 23.22 -13.51 14.62
N GLY A 179 23.18 -13.21 15.92
CA GLY A 179 23.89 -12.07 16.49
C GLY A 179 23.61 -10.74 15.76
N THR A 180 24.67 -10.05 15.35
CA THR A 180 24.59 -8.75 14.68
C THR A 180 24.80 -8.82 13.17
N PHE A 181 24.69 -10.00 12.56
CA PHE A 181 24.81 -10.14 11.11
C PHE A 181 23.57 -9.57 10.40
N TYR A 182 23.73 -9.07 9.18
CA TYR A 182 22.64 -8.57 8.36
C TYR A 182 22.30 -9.55 7.24
N PHE A 183 21.03 -9.61 6.87
CA PHE A 183 20.58 -10.47 5.80
C PHE A 183 20.89 -9.84 4.43
N LYS A 184 21.69 -10.55 3.64
CA LYS A 184 22.09 -10.17 2.29
C LYS A 184 21.20 -10.88 1.27
N ALA A 185 20.23 -10.15 0.72
CA ALA A 185 19.29 -10.66 -0.30
C ALA A 185 20.01 -11.35 -1.47
N SER A 186 21.06 -10.71 -2.02
CA SER A 186 21.75 -11.16 -3.23
C SER A 186 22.37 -12.56 -3.13
N SER A 187 22.68 -13.03 -1.92
CA SER A 187 23.23 -14.36 -1.64
C SER A 187 22.31 -15.23 -0.78
N ALA A 188 21.17 -14.71 -0.31
CA ALA A 188 20.30 -15.33 0.68
C ALA A 188 21.05 -15.82 1.93
N GLN A 189 21.98 -15.02 2.43
CA GLN A 189 22.84 -15.37 3.57
C GLN A 189 22.98 -14.21 4.55
N CYS A 190 23.31 -14.56 5.79
CA CYS A 190 23.74 -13.60 6.78
C CYS A 190 25.19 -13.22 6.53
N ASP A 191 25.44 -11.92 6.39
CA ASP A 191 26.75 -11.34 6.10
C ASP A 191 27.03 -10.22 7.08
N TYR A 192 28.28 -9.77 7.15
CA TYR A 192 28.63 -8.71 8.08
C TYR A 192 27.93 -7.39 7.69
N PRO A 193 27.54 -6.54 8.67
CA PRO A 193 26.83 -5.30 8.41
C PRO A 193 27.46 -4.38 7.36
N GLN A 194 28.80 -4.29 7.31
CA GLN A 194 29.49 -3.44 6.33
C GLN A 194 29.42 -3.97 4.88
N ASP A 195 29.04 -5.24 4.70
CA ASP A 195 29.00 -5.94 3.41
C ASP A 195 27.55 -6.09 2.88
N VAL A 196 26.59 -5.46 3.55
CA VAL A 196 25.16 -5.45 3.21
C VAL A 196 24.67 -4.02 3.09
N GLU A 197 24.13 -3.66 1.93
CA GLU A 197 23.42 -2.39 1.74
C GLU A 197 22.14 -2.41 2.59
N CYS A 198 22.12 -1.58 3.62
CA CYS A 198 21.07 -1.49 4.62
C CYS A 198 20.62 -0.03 4.72
N ASP A 199 19.73 0.36 3.80
CA ASP A 199 18.98 1.60 3.91
C ASP A 199 17.81 1.38 4.87
N PHE A 200 18.15 1.22 6.15
CA PHE A 200 17.15 1.27 7.21
C PHE A 200 16.58 2.68 7.20
N VAL A 201 15.32 2.84 6.78
CA VAL A 201 14.55 4.00 7.28
C VAL A 201 14.34 3.69 8.75
N PRO A 202 14.93 4.46 9.69
CA PRO A 202 14.83 4.08 11.07
C PRO A 202 13.38 4.06 11.48
N VAL A 203 12.86 2.86 11.77
CA VAL A 203 11.83 2.74 12.78
C VAL A 203 12.46 3.41 14.01
N PRO A 204 11.82 4.43 14.61
CA PRO A 204 12.37 5.16 15.74
C PRO A 204 12.98 4.17 16.74
N ASP A 205 14.20 4.43 17.23
CA ASP A 205 14.86 3.51 18.16
C ASP A 205 13.99 3.31 19.40
N ILE A 206 13.56 2.07 19.57
CA ILE A 206 12.56 1.66 20.55
C ILE A 206 13.15 0.90 21.75
N SER A 207 14.48 0.89 21.86
CA SER A 207 15.20 0.35 23.02
C SER A 207 15.34 1.35 24.19
N GLU A 208 14.86 2.58 24.02
CA GLU A 208 14.61 3.44 25.17
C GLU A 208 13.48 2.86 26.03
N LYS A 209 13.70 2.90 27.34
CA LYS A 209 12.67 2.69 28.34
C LYS A 209 11.48 3.61 28.03
N GLY A 210 10.39 3.08 27.46
CA GLY A 210 9.22 3.89 27.09
C GLY A 210 8.50 3.54 25.79
N VAL A 211 8.94 2.53 25.03
CA VAL A 211 8.23 2.17 23.78
C VAL A 211 7.01 1.34 24.04
N CYS A 212 7.15 0.19 24.68
CA CYS A 212 6.00 -0.48 25.26
C CYS A 212 5.78 0.18 26.63
N PRO A 213 4.72 1.01 26.80
CA PRO A 213 4.48 1.66 28.07
C PRO A 213 4.23 0.64 29.18
N ASP A 214 3.51 -0.45 28.85
CA ASP A 214 3.19 -1.56 29.75
C ASP A 214 2.99 -2.87 28.96
N THR A 215 3.11 -4.02 29.63
CA THR A 215 2.71 -5.33 29.11
C THR A 215 1.24 -5.31 28.66
N GLY A 216 0.97 -5.80 27.45
CA GLY A 216 -0.38 -5.84 26.90
C GLY A 216 -0.84 -4.51 26.30
N GLY A 217 0.04 -3.50 26.25
CA GLY A 217 -0.22 -2.23 25.57
C GLY A 217 -0.14 -2.34 24.05
N PHE A 218 -0.71 -1.34 23.37
CA PHE A 218 -0.64 -1.20 21.93
C PHE A 218 0.07 0.09 21.54
N ILE A 219 0.88 0.03 20.48
CA ILE A 219 1.67 1.16 19.97
C ILE A 219 1.48 1.32 18.47
N SER A 220 1.73 2.50 17.93
CA SER A 220 1.64 2.74 16.48
C SER A 220 2.74 1.97 15.75
N ASP A 221 2.46 1.51 14.53
CA ASP A 221 3.48 0.92 13.66
C ASP A 221 4.42 1.96 13.02
N ASN A 222 4.13 3.25 13.22
CA ASN A 222 4.86 4.39 12.68
C ASN A 222 5.07 4.34 11.17
N LYS A 223 4.14 3.74 10.43
CA LYS A 223 4.16 3.65 8.97
C LYS A 223 2.81 3.93 8.34
N THR A 224 1.75 3.46 8.98
CA THR A 224 0.40 3.54 8.43
C THR A 224 -0.53 4.15 9.47
N CYS A 225 -1.60 4.78 9.01
CA CYS A 225 -2.57 5.36 9.93
C CYS A 225 -3.39 4.28 10.68
N ASN A 226 -3.49 3.07 10.16
CA ASN A 226 -4.31 1.98 10.71
C ASN A 226 -3.49 0.85 11.34
N GLY A 227 -2.17 0.82 11.18
CA GLY A 227 -1.32 -0.23 11.75
C GLY A 227 -0.84 0.04 13.17
N TYR A 228 -0.63 -1.03 13.91
CA TYR A 228 -0.21 -1.02 15.30
C TYR A 228 0.56 -2.29 15.67
N TYR A 229 1.24 -2.25 16.82
CA TYR A 229 1.82 -3.44 17.45
C TYR A 229 1.18 -3.69 18.81
N TYR A 230 0.96 -4.96 19.12
CA TYR A 230 0.65 -5.44 20.46
C TYR A 230 1.94 -5.86 21.19
N CYS A 231 2.17 -5.29 22.37
CA CYS A 231 3.33 -5.59 23.22
C CYS A 231 3.06 -6.85 24.05
N LYS A 232 3.49 -8.00 23.54
CA LYS A 232 3.35 -9.30 24.22
C LYS A 232 4.55 -9.58 25.11
N ASP A 233 4.28 -9.91 26.36
CA ASP A 233 5.30 -10.32 27.33
C ASP A 233 5.95 -11.65 26.94
N LEU A 234 7.28 -11.71 27.03
CA LEU A 234 8.05 -12.94 26.89
C LEU A 234 8.70 -13.39 28.22
N GLY A 235 8.63 -12.57 29.29
CA GLY A 235 9.35 -12.78 30.54
C GLY A 235 10.67 -12.02 30.60
N ASP A 236 11.25 -11.89 31.80
CA ASP A 236 12.53 -11.22 32.08
C ASP A 236 12.67 -9.78 31.56
N GLY A 237 11.54 -9.10 31.31
CA GLY A 237 11.49 -7.73 30.76
C GLY A 237 11.61 -7.67 29.23
N GLU A 238 11.58 -8.82 28.56
CA GLU A 238 11.54 -8.92 27.10
C GLU A 238 10.10 -8.89 26.57
N PHE A 239 9.92 -8.26 25.42
CA PHE A 239 8.65 -8.15 24.72
C PHE A 239 8.79 -8.58 23.27
N SER A 240 7.77 -9.24 22.72
CA SER A 240 7.57 -9.37 21.27
C SER A 240 6.48 -8.41 20.80
N LEU A 241 6.67 -7.83 19.62
CA LEU A 241 5.64 -7.05 18.93
C LEU A 241 4.86 -7.96 17.99
N GLU A 242 3.55 -8.03 18.16
CA GLU A 242 2.64 -8.66 17.20
C GLU A 242 1.95 -7.56 16.38
N HIS A 243 2.22 -7.50 15.07
CA HIS A 243 1.61 -6.48 14.20
C HIS A 243 0.12 -6.75 14.01
N GLY A 244 -0.66 -5.69 14.01
CA GLY A 244 -2.08 -5.71 13.73
C GLY A 244 -2.49 -4.47 12.96
N THR A 245 -3.66 -4.56 12.34
CA THR A 245 -4.21 -3.50 11.50
C THR A 245 -5.65 -3.24 11.89
N CYS A 246 -6.00 -1.98 12.09
CA CYS A 246 -7.37 -1.54 12.32
C CYS A 246 -8.22 -1.80 11.07
N SER A 247 -9.46 -2.24 11.28
CA SER A 247 -10.43 -2.46 10.20
C SER A 247 -10.73 -1.17 9.42
N ASP A 248 -11.24 -1.32 8.20
CA ASP A 248 -11.59 -0.22 7.30
C ASP A 248 -12.36 0.92 7.99
N GLY A 249 -11.95 2.15 7.68
CA GLY A 249 -12.52 3.36 8.27
C GLY A 249 -12.01 3.71 9.67
N ARG A 250 -11.09 2.92 10.25
CA ARG A 250 -10.50 3.17 11.57
C ARG A 250 -8.99 3.35 11.50
N PHE A 251 -8.50 4.30 12.27
CA PHE A 251 -7.08 4.55 12.49
C PHE A 251 -6.69 4.20 13.90
N PHE A 252 -5.44 3.78 14.06
CA PHE A 252 -4.89 3.49 15.36
C PHE A 252 -4.54 4.80 16.08
N LEU A 253 -5.00 4.92 17.32
CA LEU A 253 -4.67 6.00 18.22
C LEU A 253 -3.99 5.41 19.45
N ALA A 254 -2.72 5.78 19.67
CA ALA A 254 -1.88 5.18 20.71
C ALA A 254 -2.23 5.59 22.16
N THR A 255 -3.12 6.56 22.38
CA THR A 255 -3.45 7.06 23.72
C THR A 255 -4.26 6.04 24.53
N ASP A 256 -4.11 6.06 25.86
CA ASP A 256 -4.88 5.23 26.82
C ASP A 256 -4.84 3.71 26.54
N GLY A 257 -3.66 3.19 26.20
CA GLY A 257 -3.47 1.76 25.91
C GLY A 257 -3.76 1.36 24.47
N GLY A 258 -4.15 2.31 23.61
CA GLY A 258 -4.29 2.11 22.18
C GLY A 258 -5.68 1.65 21.74
N ALA A 259 -6.23 2.29 20.71
CA ALA A 259 -7.54 1.96 20.19
C ALA A 259 -7.66 2.23 18.69
N CYS A 260 -8.39 1.36 17.98
CA CYS A 260 -8.86 1.63 16.62
C CYS A 260 -10.09 2.53 16.67
N VAL A 261 -9.92 3.82 16.39
CA VAL A 261 -10.99 4.82 16.42
C VAL A 261 -11.33 5.31 15.00
N PRO A 262 -12.50 5.94 14.78
CA PRO A 262 -12.82 6.48 13.46
C PRO A 262 -11.73 7.41 12.92
N ARG A 263 -11.38 7.28 11.64
CA ARG A 263 -10.29 8.04 10.98
C ARG A 263 -10.41 9.56 11.07
N SER A 264 -11.62 10.09 11.28
CA SER A 264 -11.87 11.53 11.50
C SER A 264 -11.40 12.01 12.88
N LYS A 265 -11.18 11.11 13.84
CA LYS A 265 -10.71 11.44 15.20
C LYS A 265 -9.18 11.38 15.35
N VAL A 266 -8.47 10.95 14.32
CA VAL A 266 -7.02 10.76 14.37
C VAL A 266 -6.38 11.69 13.36
N LYS A 267 -5.54 12.59 13.87
CA LYS A 267 -4.58 13.28 13.04
C LYS A 267 -3.47 12.31 12.68
N CYS A 268 -3.25 12.10 11.39
CA CYS A 268 -2.26 11.15 10.89
C CYS A 268 -1.36 11.84 9.87
N GLY A 269 -0.05 11.65 10.00
CA GLY A 269 0.95 12.16 9.05
C GLY A 269 1.25 11.21 7.88
N TYR A 270 0.67 10.02 7.88
CA TYR A 270 0.81 9.01 6.81
C TYR A 270 -0.36 9.10 5.81
N ASP A 271 -0.32 8.28 4.77
CA ASP A 271 -1.36 8.25 3.74
C ASP A 271 -2.73 7.95 4.35
N ARG A 272 -3.58 8.97 4.35
CA ARG A 272 -4.94 8.90 4.86
C ARG A 272 -5.88 8.17 3.91
N CYS A 273 -5.43 7.65 2.77
CA CYS A 273 -6.21 6.78 1.90
C CYS A 273 -6.14 5.31 2.27
N VAL A 274 -5.31 4.91 3.25
CA VAL A 274 -5.23 3.52 3.69
C VAL A 274 -6.62 2.98 4.07
N GLY A 275 -6.97 1.81 3.52
CA GLY A 275 -8.28 1.17 3.67
C GLY A 275 -9.46 1.89 3.00
N LEU A 276 -9.21 2.76 2.00
CA LEU A 276 -10.24 3.39 1.16
C LEU A 276 -10.01 3.09 -0.31
N GLY A 277 -11.04 3.31 -1.13
CA GLY A 277 -10.88 3.35 -2.58
C GLY A 277 -10.85 1.99 -3.27
N ASN A 278 -11.16 0.89 -2.54
CA ASN A 278 -10.98 -0.49 -3.02
C ASN A 278 -12.04 -0.95 -4.04
N SER A 279 -13.20 -0.28 -4.11
CA SER A 279 -14.28 -0.61 -5.06
C SER A 279 -14.74 0.57 -5.90
N THR A 280 -14.62 1.78 -5.35
CA THR A 280 -14.94 3.05 -6.00
C THR A 280 -14.02 4.11 -5.44
N ILE A 281 -13.81 5.20 -6.19
CA ILE A 281 -13.09 6.37 -5.67
C ILE A 281 -13.77 6.84 -4.38
N GLN A 282 -12.96 6.96 -3.34
CA GLN A 282 -13.34 7.55 -2.07
C GLN A 282 -12.43 8.73 -1.78
N LEU A 283 -12.82 9.56 -0.83
CA LEU A 283 -12.13 10.77 -0.47
C LEU A 283 -11.79 10.72 1.03
N ALA A 284 -10.67 11.30 1.43
CA ALA A 284 -10.28 11.43 2.82
C ALA A 284 -9.95 12.89 3.10
N ASN A 285 -10.23 13.42 4.31
CA ASN A 285 -9.78 14.75 4.67
C ASN A 285 -8.25 14.84 4.60
N GLU A 286 -7.73 15.99 4.17
CA GLU A 286 -6.31 16.31 4.32
C GLU A 286 -5.98 16.68 5.77
N SER A 287 -4.75 16.43 6.20
CA SER A 287 -4.27 16.89 7.51
C SER A 287 -3.90 18.38 7.43
N ASP A 288 -4.05 19.11 8.54
CA ASP A 288 -3.54 20.49 8.70
C ASP A 288 -4.10 21.59 7.78
N ASP A 289 -5.27 21.38 7.20
CA ASP A 289 -5.85 22.31 6.22
C ASP A 289 -7.14 23.01 6.70
N GLY A 290 -7.55 22.76 7.95
CA GLY A 290 -8.80 23.27 8.50
C GLY A 290 -10.04 22.57 7.95
N CYS A 291 -9.89 21.32 7.50
CA CYS A 291 -10.94 20.49 6.93
C CYS A 291 -11.52 21.04 5.62
N ARG A 292 -10.69 21.65 4.78
CA ARG A 292 -11.13 22.32 3.53
C ARG A 292 -10.84 21.50 2.28
N GLY A 293 -9.87 20.61 2.36
CA GLY A 293 -9.35 19.78 1.31
C GLY A 293 -9.52 18.31 1.61
N TYR A 294 -9.27 17.55 0.55
CA TYR A 294 -9.44 16.11 0.55
C TYR A 294 -8.45 15.44 -0.39
N SER A 295 -7.95 14.29 0.01
CA SER A 295 -7.30 13.31 -0.84
C SER A 295 -8.36 12.57 -1.67
N ILE A 296 -8.00 12.22 -2.89
CA ILE A 296 -8.73 11.30 -3.77
C ILE A 296 -8.05 9.94 -3.63
N CYS A 297 -8.78 8.96 -3.15
CA CYS A 297 -8.28 7.65 -2.79
C CYS A 297 -8.71 6.59 -3.79
N GLN A 298 -7.74 5.79 -4.23
CA GLN A 298 -7.96 4.59 -5.02
C GLN A 298 -7.01 3.49 -4.53
N ASP A 299 -7.54 2.29 -4.29
CA ASP A 299 -6.77 1.11 -3.88
C ASP A 299 -5.84 1.38 -2.66
N GLY A 300 -6.36 2.12 -1.68
CA GLY A 300 -5.66 2.42 -0.43
C GLY A 300 -4.69 3.59 -0.48
N ILE A 301 -4.54 4.27 -1.63
CA ILE A 301 -3.48 5.26 -1.85
C ILE A 301 -4.05 6.58 -2.39
N ALA A 302 -3.44 7.70 -1.99
CA ALA A 302 -3.78 9.02 -2.51
C ALA A 302 -3.31 9.17 -3.96
N ILE A 303 -4.26 9.30 -4.89
CA ILE A 303 -4.00 9.51 -6.34
C ILE A 303 -4.13 10.98 -6.76
N GLY A 304 -4.53 11.85 -5.84
CA GLY A 304 -4.68 13.27 -6.07
C GLY A 304 -5.28 13.97 -4.86
N GLN A 305 -5.36 15.30 -4.93
CA GLN A 305 -5.92 16.13 -3.87
C GLN A 305 -6.86 17.17 -4.48
N GLY A 306 -7.80 17.65 -3.68
CA GLY A 306 -8.74 18.70 -4.02
C GLY A 306 -9.01 19.61 -2.84
N THR A 307 -9.63 20.75 -3.13
CA THR A 307 -10.11 21.69 -2.12
C THR A 307 -11.54 22.02 -2.41
N CYS A 308 -12.37 22.11 -1.37
CA CYS A 308 -13.74 22.50 -1.51
C CYS A 308 -13.88 23.92 -2.08
N PRO A 309 -14.85 24.16 -2.97
CA PRO A 309 -15.07 25.47 -3.56
C PRO A 309 -15.58 26.46 -2.52
N GLN A 310 -15.42 27.76 -2.79
CA GLN A 310 -16.04 28.85 -2.01
C GLN A 310 -15.75 28.81 -0.50
N ASP A 311 -14.56 28.34 -0.11
CA ASP A 311 -14.16 28.19 1.29
C ASP A 311 -15.15 27.31 2.10
N GLU A 312 -15.74 26.30 1.46
CA GLU A 312 -16.51 25.25 2.13
C GLU A 312 -15.59 24.25 2.86
N TYR A 313 -16.21 23.35 3.63
CA TYR A 313 -15.53 22.31 4.38
C TYR A 313 -15.80 20.94 3.78
N PHE A 314 -14.79 20.08 3.74
CA PHE A 314 -14.93 18.69 3.33
C PHE A 314 -15.37 17.82 4.51
N ASP A 315 -16.49 17.14 4.35
CA ASP A 315 -17.01 16.15 5.29
C ASP A 315 -16.67 14.73 4.82
N GLU A 316 -15.69 14.08 5.49
CA GLU A 316 -15.29 12.69 5.23
C GLU A 316 -16.45 11.68 5.35
N ILE A 317 -17.44 11.93 6.20
CA ILE A 317 -18.51 10.97 6.46
C ILE A 317 -19.50 10.98 5.30
N THR A 318 -19.83 12.17 4.79
CA THR A 318 -20.75 12.31 3.65
C THR A 318 -20.04 12.33 2.30
N GLN A 319 -18.71 12.40 2.29
CA GLN A 319 -17.84 12.44 1.12
C GLN A 319 -18.12 13.67 0.23
N ARG A 320 -18.46 14.81 0.83
CA ARG A 320 -18.92 16.01 0.12
C ARG A 320 -18.45 17.30 0.78
N CYS A 321 -18.34 18.34 -0.03
CA CYS A 321 -18.20 19.70 0.45
C CYS A 321 -19.52 20.21 1.03
N THR A 322 -19.43 20.97 2.11
CA THR A 322 -20.56 21.52 2.83
C THR A 322 -20.23 22.89 3.40
N THR A 323 -21.24 23.76 3.46
CA THR A 323 -21.14 25.06 4.15
C THR A 323 -21.19 24.91 5.67
N GLN A 324 -21.52 23.73 6.18
CA GLN A 324 -21.46 23.45 7.62
C GLN A 324 -20.01 23.34 8.05
N VAL A 325 -19.67 23.98 9.17
CA VAL A 325 -18.30 23.94 9.70
C VAL A 325 -17.96 22.51 10.11
N ILE A 326 -16.97 21.92 9.44
CA ILE A 326 -16.37 20.64 9.84
C ILE A 326 -15.14 20.94 10.69
N SER A 327 -15.01 20.23 11.81
CA SER A 327 -13.89 20.40 12.75
C SER A 327 -13.45 19.04 13.27
N TYR A 328 -13.09 18.14 12.36
CA TYR A 328 -12.53 16.86 12.71
C TYR A 328 -11.09 17.02 13.19
N THR A 329 -10.70 16.28 14.23
CA THR A 329 -9.31 16.23 14.72
C THR A 329 -8.34 15.86 13.60
N ALA A 330 -8.79 15.04 12.65
CA ALA A 330 -8.04 14.64 11.46
C ALA A 330 -7.44 15.78 10.64
N CYS A 331 -8.14 16.92 10.53
CA CYS A 331 -7.83 18.01 9.60
C CYS A 331 -7.67 19.37 10.29
N GLN A 332 -7.72 19.39 11.62
CA GLN A 332 -7.46 20.60 12.39
C GLN A 332 -6.00 21.05 12.21
N ILE A 333 -5.85 22.36 11.99
CA ILE A 333 -4.55 23.04 11.89
C ILE A 333 -3.90 23.03 13.27
N THR A 334 -2.67 22.53 13.39
CA THR A 334 -1.88 22.65 14.63
C THR A 334 -1.08 23.94 14.71
N GLU A 335 -0.72 24.36 15.93
CA GLU A 335 -0.06 25.65 16.19
C GLU A 335 1.30 25.83 15.48
N GLU A 336 1.97 24.76 15.05
CA GLU A 336 3.22 24.83 14.27
C GLU A 336 3.00 25.41 12.86
N THR A 337 1.85 25.13 12.23
CA THR A 337 1.51 25.60 10.89
C THR A 337 1.22 27.11 10.89
N THR A 338 0.68 27.64 11.99
CA THR A 338 0.50 29.08 12.20
C THR A 338 1.82 29.83 12.27
N ARG A 339 2.91 29.20 12.76
CA ARG A 339 4.23 29.87 12.85
C ARG A 339 4.86 30.07 11.47
N PHE A 340 4.76 29.06 10.60
CA PHE A 340 5.21 29.15 9.21
C PHE A 340 4.40 30.14 8.37
N GLN A 341 3.09 30.22 8.57
CA GLN A 341 2.26 31.22 7.88
C GLN A 341 2.54 32.65 8.35
N VAL A 342 2.83 32.86 9.64
CA VAL A 342 3.20 34.17 10.18
C VAL A 342 4.58 34.63 9.67
N GLU A 343 5.56 33.73 9.55
CA GLU A 343 6.89 34.04 8.99
C GLU A 343 6.87 34.35 7.48
N GLN A 344 5.99 33.71 6.71
CA GLN A 344 5.80 34.05 5.29
C GLN A 344 5.10 35.41 5.10
N LEU A 345 4.20 35.80 6.01
CA LEU A 345 3.54 37.11 5.97
C LEU A 345 4.47 38.26 6.39
N THR A 346 5.45 38.03 7.26
CA THR A 346 6.43 39.06 7.66
C THR A 346 7.53 39.26 6.62
N ALA A 347 7.89 38.25 5.83
CA ALA A 347 8.89 38.36 4.76
C ALA A 347 8.45 39.20 3.55
N VAL A 348 7.14 39.43 3.36
CA VAL A 348 6.60 40.21 2.22
C VAL A 348 6.64 41.72 2.48
N ASN A 349 6.86 42.18 3.73
CA ASN A 349 6.69 43.58 4.11
C ASN A 349 7.98 44.40 4.27
N ASP A 350 9.16 43.83 3.99
CA ASP A 350 10.45 44.54 4.12
C ASP A 350 11.15 44.84 2.76
N GLY A 351 10.34 45.19 1.76
CA GLY A 351 10.81 45.73 0.48
C GLY A 351 11.01 47.25 0.56
N THR A 352 12.03 47.72 1.28
CA THR A 352 12.41 49.14 1.27
C THR A 352 13.11 49.52 -0.04
N ILE A 353 12.44 50.36 -0.83
CA ILE A 353 12.99 51.03 -2.02
C ILE A 353 14.10 51.99 -1.58
N SER A 354 15.33 51.76 -2.05
CA SER A 354 16.43 52.72 -2.01
C SER A 354 16.65 53.31 -3.41
N ILE A 355 16.50 54.63 -3.52
CA ILE A 355 16.82 55.42 -4.72
C ILE A 355 18.27 55.91 -4.55
N PRO A 356 19.19 55.72 -5.52
CA PRO A 356 20.50 56.33 -5.44
C PRO A 356 20.50 57.72 -6.08
N GLU A 357 21.08 58.69 -5.36
CA GLU A 357 21.50 59.98 -5.90
C GLU A 357 22.79 59.82 -6.72
N SER A 358 22.77 60.28 -7.99
CA SER A 358 23.83 61.08 -8.62
C SER A 358 23.36 61.59 -9.98
#